data_AF-Q9AH23-F1
#
_entry.id   AF-Q9AH23-F1
#
_cell.length_a   1.000
_cell.length_b   1.000
_cell.length_c   1.000
_cell.angle_alpha   90.00
_cell.angle_beta   90.00
_cell.angle_gamma   90.00
#
_symmetry.space_group_name_H-M   'P 1'
#
loop_
_entity.id
_entity.type
_entity.pdbx_description
1 polymer ?
#
loop_
_entity_poly.entity_id
_entity_poly.type
_entity_poly.pdbx_seq_one_letter_code
_entity_poly.pdbx_strand_id
1 'polypeptide(L)'
;DTAYARQTCEAMLSGVYSNNKDKYCNLLISKGVSITPFLKEIGEAAQNAGLPGETKNDIFTPGGAGANPFVIPLIASASMTYPHMFINHSQQVSFKA
;
A
#
# COMPACT_ATOMS: atom_id res chain seq x y z
N ASP A 1 6.17 -17.00 16.73
CA ASP A 1 6.65 -17.38 15.41
C ASP A 1 7.48 -16.22 14.83
N THR A 2 8.78 -16.43 14.64
CA THR A 2 9.72 -15.38 14.18
C THR A 2 9.54 -15.05 12.69
N ALA A 3 9.10 -16.01 11.88
CA ALA A 3 8.78 -15.76 10.48
C ALA A 3 7.52 -14.89 10.36
N TYR A 4 6.51 -15.14 11.19
CA TYR A 4 5.30 -14.32 11.25
C TYR A 4 5.61 -12.86 11.64
N ALA A 5 6.47 -12.64 12.64
CA ALA A 5 6.87 -11.29 13.05
C ALA A 5 7.56 -10.52 11.91
N ARG A 6 8.47 -11.19 11.19
CA ARG A 6 9.15 -10.61 10.02
C ARG A 6 8.18 -10.27 8.89
N GLN A 7 7.32 -11.22 8.51
CA GLN A 7 6.30 -11.00 7.48
C GLN A 7 5.36 -9.86 7.86
N THR A 8 5.03 -9.71 9.15
CA THR A 8 4.20 -8.61 9.64
C THR A 8 4.89 -7.27 9.44
N CYS A 9 6.15 -7.13 9.87
CA CYS A 9 6.90 -5.87 9.67
C CYS A 9 7.03 -5.50 8.19
N GLU A 10 7.39 -6.47 7.34
CA GLU A 10 7.54 -6.27 5.90
C GLU A 10 6.21 -5.89 5.24
N ALA A 11 5.11 -6.57 5.59
CA ALA A 11 3.79 -6.30 5.05
C ALA A 11 3.20 -4.96 5.51
N MET A 12 3.45 -4.54 6.75
CA MET A 12 2.96 -3.27 7.27
C MET A 12 3.61 -2.09 6.55
N LEU A 13 4.94 -2.09 6.43
CA LEU A 13 5.67 -1.04 5.71
C LEU A 13 5.38 -1.07 4.20
N SER A 14 5.24 -2.25 3.59
CA SER A 14 4.83 -2.37 2.19
C SER A 14 3.40 -1.87 1.96
N GLY A 15 2.51 -2.03 2.94
CA GLY A 15 1.16 -1.46 2.93
C GLY A 15 1.17 0.07 2.97
N VAL A 16 2.02 0.67 3.81
CA VAL A 16 2.23 2.12 3.85
C VAL A 16 2.74 2.63 2.49
N TYR A 17 3.72 1.93 1.90
CA TYR A 17 4.21 2.23 0.55
C TYR A 17 3.07 2.21 -0.48
N SER A 18 2.24 1.16 -0.50
CA SER A 18 1.10 1.03 -1.43
C SER A 18 0.06 2.13 -1.26
N ASN A 19 -0.35 2.42 -0.01
CA ASN A 19 -1.35 3.47 0.27
C ASN A 19 -0.82 4.85 -0.16
N ASN A 20 0.46 5.13 0.11
CA ASN A 20 1.10 6.37 -0.30
C ASN A 20 1.18 6.46 -1.83
N LYS A 21 1.62 5.39 -2.49
CA LYS A 21 1.70 5.31 -3.96
C LYS A 21 0.36 5.62 -4.61
N ASP A 22 -0.69 4.92 -4.22
CA ASP A 22 -2.00 5.03 -4.88
C ASP A 22 -2.62 6.41 -4.67
N LYS A 23 -2.54 6.95 -3.46
CA LYS A 23 -3.06 8.28 -3.14
C LYS A 23 -2.39 9.38 -3.95
N TYR A 24 -1.06 9.41 -3.97
CA TYR A 24 -0.32 10.49 -4.62
C TYR A 24 -0.22 10.32 -6.14
N CYS A 25 -0.13 9.09 -6.66
CA CYS A 25 -0.20 8.87 -8.10
C CYS A 25 -1.53 9.37 -8.68
N ASN A 26 -2.66 9.08 -8.03
CA ASN A 26 -3.96 9.60 -8.48
C ASN A 26 -3.99 11.14 -8.50
N LEU A 27 -3.41 11.78 -7.49
CA LEU A 27 -3.31 13.24 -7.42
C LEU A 27 -2.38 13.83 -8.51
N LEU A 28 -1.23 13.20 -8.77
CA LEU A 28 -0.27 13.66 -9.78
C LEU A 28 -0.82 13.48 -11.20
N ILE A 29 -1.47 12.35 -11.46
CA ILE A 29 -2.13 12.06 -12.74
C ILE A 29 -3.25 13.09 -13.00
N SER A 30 -4.08 13.40 -12.01
CA SER A 30 -5.13 14.42 -12.17
C SER A 30 -4.60 15.84 -12.45
N LYS A 31 -3.33 16.10 -12.07
CA LYS A 31 -2.63 17.35 -12.38
C LYS A 31 -1.81 17.30 -13.67
N GLY A 32 -1.78 16.17 -14.39
CA GLY A 32 -0.95 15.97 -15.57
C GLY A 32 0.56 15.95 -15.29
N VAL A 33 0.96 15.67 -14.04
CA VAL A 33 2.35 15.63 -13.61
C VAL A 33 2.88 14.19 -13.70
N SER A 34 4.12 14.03 -14.16
CA SER A 34 4.78 12.73 -14.21
C SER A 34 4.91 12.11 -12.81
N ILE A 35 4.51 10.84 -12.68
CA ILE A 35 4.62 10.07 -11.43
C ILE A 35 6.02 9.48 -11.21
N THR A 36 6.85 9.41 -12.25
CA THR A 36 8.15 8.72 -12.20
C THR A 36 9.09 9.24 -11.11
N PRO A 37 9.28 10.56 -10.92
CA PRO A 37 10.16 11.08 -9.87
C PRO A 37 9.67 10.67 -8.47
N PHE A 38 8.35 10.74 -8.25
CA PHE A 38 7.74 10.35 -7.00
C PHE A 38 7.92 8.86 -6.72
N LEU A 39 7.66 8.00 -7.71
CA LEU A 39 7.85 6.54 -7.59
C LEU A 39 9.29 6.17 -7.25
N LYS A 40 10.27 6.87 -7.83
CA LYS A 40 11.68 6.66 -7.53
C LYS A 40 12.00 7.00 -6.06
N GLU A 41 11.57 8.16 -5.59
CA GLU A 41 11.82 8.62 -4.22
C GLU A 41 11.20 7.68 -3.16
N ILE A 42 9.94 7.28 -3.35
CA ILE A 42 9.29 6.35 -2.41
C ILE A 42 9.86 4.93 -2.49
N GLY A 43 10.37 4.53 -3.66
CA GLY A 43 11.08 3.27 -3.86
C GLY A 43 12.40 3.25 -3.10
N GLU A 44 13.20 4.30 -3.21
CA GLU A 44 14.46 4.46 -2.46
C GLU A 44 14.19 4.47 -0.95
N ALA A 45 13.16 5.18 -0.48
CA ALA A 45 12.78 5.16 0.93
C ALA A 45 12.40 3.75 1.42
N ALA A 46 11.66 2.99 0.61
CA ALA A 46 11.28 1.62 0.94
C ALA A 46 12.48 0.65 0.97
N GLN A 47 13.43 0.83 0.05
CA GLN A 47 14.69 0.09 0.04
C GLN A 47 15.55 0.41 1.27
N ASN A 48 15.66 1.70 1.63
CA ASN A 48 16.38 2.16 2.82
C ASN A 48 15.74 1.67 4.13
N ALA A 49 14.42 1.45 4.13
CA ALA A 49 13.71 0.80 5.24
C ALA A 49 14.00 -0.72 5.36
N GLY A 50 14.80 -1.28 4.44
CA GLY A 50 15.20 -2.69 4.45
C GLY A 50 14.15 -3.63 3.88
N LEU A 51 13.16 -3.13 3.13
CA LEU A 51 12.15 -3.98 2.52
C LEU A 51 12.75 -4.83 1.39
N PRO A 52 12.43 -6.14 1.30
CA PRO A 52 12.77 -6.94 0.14
C PRO A 52 11.93 -6.52 -1.06
N GLY A 53 12.49 -6.57 -2.27
CA GLY A 53 11.80 -6.16 -3.49
C GLY A 53 12.67 -6.22 -4.74
N GLU A 54 12.14 -5.67 -5.83
CA GLU A 54 12.80 -5.65 -7.13
C GLU A 54 12.95 -4.22 -7.65
N THR A 55 14.01 -3.95 -8.40
CA THR A 55 14.18 -2.69 -9.14
C THR A 55 13.94 -2.92 -10.62
N LYS A 56 13.08 -2.10 -11.23
CA LYS A 56 12.81 -2.10 -12.68
C LYS A 56 12.84 -0.65 -13.17
N ASN A 57 13.58 -0.39 -14.25
CA ASN A 57 13.73 0.97 -14.82
C ASN A 57 14.13 2.02 -13.76
N ASP A 58 15.11 1.70 -12.92
CA ASP A 58 15.59 2.56 -11.82
C ASP A 58 14.55 2.89 -10.73
N ILE A 59 13.45 2.14 -10.66
CA ILE A 59 12.42 2.28 -9.62
C ILE A 59 12.37 1.00 -8.80
N PHE A 60 12.69 1.12 -7.50
CA PHE A 60 12.54 0.04 -6.55
C PHE A 60 11.06 -0.13 -6.15
N THR A 61 10.57 -1.37 -6.10
CA THR A 61 9.23 -1.72 -5.62
C THR A 61 9.33 -2.85 -4.58
N PRO A 62 8.80 -2.67 -3.35
CA PRO A 62 8.75 -3.72 -2.35
C PRO A 62 7.97 -4.96 -2.84
N GLY A 63 8.44 -6.15 -2.51
CA GLY A 63 7.76 -7.41 -2.88
C GLY A 63 6.40 -7.58 -2.21
N GLY A 64 6.22 -6.98 -1.03
CA GLY A 64 4.94 -6.92 -0.32
C GLY A 64 4.01 -5.80 -0.80
N ALA A 65 4.39 -5.04 -1.83
CA ALA A 65 3.56 -3.94 -2.34
C ALA A 65 2.26 -4.51 -2.93
N GLY A 66 1.14 -4.13 -2.33
CA GLY A 66 -0.18 -4.48 -2.81
C GLY A 66 -1.19 -4.43 -1.68
N ALA A 67 -2.07 -5.43 -1.63
CA ALA A 67 -3.04 -5.58 -0.57
C ALA A 67 -2.36 -6.03 0.73
N ASN A 68 -2.49 -5.24 1.81
CA ASN A 68 -1.95 -5.62 3.11
C ASN A 68 -2.70 -6.86 3.66
N PRO A 69 -1.99 -7.97 3.94
CA PRO A 69 -2.60 -9.25 4.34
C PRO A 69 -3.36 -9.19 5.67
N PHE A 70 -3.16 -8.16 6.49
CA PHE A 70 -3.88 -7.96 7.76
C PHE A 70 -5.10 -7.04 7.60
N VAL A 71 -5.01 -6.05 6.71
CA VAL A 71 -6.12 -5.12 6.46
C VAL A 71 -7.25 -5.82 5.70
N ILE A 72 -6.93 -6.67 4.72
CA ILE A 72 -7.95 -7.38 3.92
C ILE A 72 -8.94 -8.20 4.78
N PRO A 73 -8.50 -9.14 5.64
CA PRO A 73 -9.43 -9.92 6.45
C PRO A 73 -10.16 -9.06 7.50
N LEU A 74 -9.53 -8.00 8.01
CA LEU A 74 -10.17 -7.06 8.92
C LEU A 74 -11.34 -6.34 8.24
N ILE A 75 -11.12 -5.85 7.03
CA ILE A 75 -12.14 -5.15 6.24
C ILE A 75 -13.24 -6.11 5.79
N ALA A 76 -12.90 -7.34 5.40
CA ALA A 76 -13.88 -8.37 5.08
C ALA A 76 -14.81 -8.62 6.29
N SER A 77 -14.22 -8.81 7.46
CA SER A 77 -14.96 -9.00 8.72
C SER A 77 -15.84 -7.78 9.03
N ALA A 78 -15.29 -6.56 8.97
CA ALA A 78 -16.04 -5.34 9.22
C ALA A 78 -17.19 -5.13 8.23
N SER A 79 -17.00 -5.47 6.95
CA SER A 79 -18.04 -5.35 5.92
C SER A 79 -19.21 -6.30 6.15
N MET A 80 -18.96 -7.50 6.69
CA MET A 80 -19.99 -8.45 7.06
C MET A 80 -20.74 -8.03 8.33
N THR A 81 -20.04 -7.47 9.31
CA THR A 81 -20.65 -7.02 10.59
C THR A 81 -21.42 -5.71 10.44
N TYR A 82 -20.92 -4.78 9.63
CA TYR A 82 -21.46 -3.42 9.48
C TYR A 82 -21.77 -3.09 8.01
N PRO A 83 -22.63 -3.86 7.32
CA PRO A 83 -22.84 -3.72 5.88
C PRO A 83 -23.28 -2.31 5.46
N HIS A 84 -24.05 -1.61 6.31
CA HIS A 84 -24.50 -0.24 6.07
C HIS A 84 -23.37 0.79 5.99
N MET A 85 -22.21 0.52 6.60
CA MET A 85 -21.03 1.39 6.54
C MET A 85 -20.18 1.16 5.28
N PHE A 86 -20.41 0.06 4.54
CA PHE A 86 -19.62 -0.35 3.38
C PHE A 86 -20.40 -0.29 2.06
N ILE A 87 -21.55 0.39 2.03
CA ILE A 87 -22.39 0.50 0.82
C ILE A 87 -21.67 1.33 -0.26
N ASN A 88 -21.09 2.48 0.13
CA ASN A 88 -20.47 3.38 -0.83
C ASN A 88 -19.02 2.99 -1.11
N HIS A 89 -18.63 3.07 -2.39
CA HIS A 89 -17.26 2.80 -2.81
C HIS A 89 -16.24 3.70 -2.09
N SER A 90 -16.56 4.98 -1.89
CA SER A 90 -15.72 5.92 -1.15
C SER A 90 -15.51 5.53 0.32
N GLN A 91 -16.53 4.95 0.97
CA GLN A 91 -16.41 4.44 2.34
C GLN A 91 -15.51 3.20 2.37
N GLN A 92 -15.70 2.25 1.44
CA GLN A 92 -14.85 1.06 1.35
C GLN A 92 -13.37 1.41 1.13
N VAL A 93 -13.08 2.42 0.30
CA VAL A 93 -11.71 2.91 0.08
C VAL A 93 -11.18 3.61 1.33
N SER A 94 -12.01 4.41 2.01
CA SER A 94 -11.61 5.13 3.23
C SER A 94 -11.27 4.18 4.39
N PHE A 95 -12.00 3.08 4.56
CA PHE A 95 -11.71 2.11 5.62
C PHE A 95 -10.43 1.30 5.36
N LYS A 96 -9.97 1.21 4.11
CA LYS A 96 -8.71 0.52 3.74
C LYS A 96 -7.47 1.41 3.87
N ALA A 97 -7.65 2.74 3.93
CA ALA A 97 -6.60 3.74 3.94
C ALA A 97 -5.99 3.92 5.33
#